data_AF-G4YE90-F1
#
_entry.id   AF-G4YE90-F1
#
_cell.length_a   1.000
_cell.length_b   1.000
_cell.length_c   1.000
_cell.angle_alpha   90.00
_cell.angle_beta   90.00
_cell.angle_gamma   90.00
#
_symmetry.space_group_name_H-M   'P 1'
#
loop_
_entity.id
_entity.type
_entity.pdbx_description
1 polymer ?
#
loop_
_entity_poly.entity_id
_entity_poly.type
_entity_poly.pdbx_seq_one_letter_code
_entity_poly.pdbx_strand_id
1 'polypeptide(L)'
;RPPRAPHLRSIYAQCRGIADRVHVCLWNHHLRAFNKAADMLANIAMDDRKSRQVFCSDQPTRAPRWAEVTRLLDGDLRQWRDAYFTGGAEEPDADAE
;
A
#
# COMPACT_ATOMS: atom_id res chain seq x y z
N ARG A 1 -7.85 5.20 -16.66
CA ARG A 1 -7.37 5.81 -17.94
C ARG A 1 -5.85 5.86 -17.90
N PRO A 2 -5.14 5.48 -18.98
CA PRO A 2 -3.69 5.56 -19.02
C PRO A 2 -3.17 7.01 -18.86
N PRO A 3 -1.99 7.21 -18.27
CA PRO A 3 -1.42 8.53 -18.07
C PRO A 3 -1.05 9.19 -19.41
N ARG A 4 -1.28 10.51 -19.48
CA ARG A 4 -0.93 11.32 -20.67
C ARG A 4 0.58 11.36 -20.90
N ALA A 5 1.36 11.48 -19.82
CA ALA A 5 2.81 11.56 -19.83
C ALA A 5 3.44 10.23 -20.33
N PRO A 6 4.27 10.25 -21.39
CA PRO A 6 4.82 9.03 -21.98
C PRO A 6 5.63 8.16 -21.00
N HIS A 7 6.45 8.80 -20.15
CA HIS A 7 7.32 8.09 -19.21
C HIS A 7 6.56 7.31 -18.13
N LEU A 8 5.29 7.65 -17.85
CA LEU A 8 4.45 6.95 -16.87
C LEU A 8 3.67 5.78 -17.47
N ARG A 9 3.58 5.67 -18.82
CA ARG A 9 2.75 4.65 -19.47
C ARG A 9 3.23 3.23 -19.18
N SER A 10 4.55 3.01 -19.21
CA SER A 10 5.15 1.71 -18.90
C SER A 10 4.88 1.29 -17.46
N ILE A 11 5.11 2.19 -16.51
CA ILE A 11 4.87 1.93 -15.08
C ILE A 11 3.38 1.66 -14.84
N TYR A 12 2.49 2.47 -15.42
CA TYR A 12 1.05 2.26 -15.30
C TYR A 12 0.60 0.88 -15.81
N ALA A 13 1.09 0.44 -16.97
CA ALA A 13 0.73 -0.86 -17.52
C ALA A 13 1.18 -2.02 -16.61
N GLN A 14 2.40 -1.93 -16.05
CA GLN A 14 2.91 -2.93 -15.10
C GLN A 14 2.10 -2.96 -13.81
N CYS A 15 1.86 -1.79 -13.20
CA CYS A 15 1.05 -1.68 -12.00
C CYS A 15 -0.38 -2.18 -12.23
N ARG A 16 -0.97 -1.87 -13.38
CA ARG A 16 -2.31 -2.34 -13.73
C ARG A 16 -2.37 -3.86 -13.86
N GLY A 17 -1.41 -4.47 -14.54
CA GLY A 17 -1.33 -5.92 -14.66
C GLY A 17 -1.19 -6.63 -13.32
N ILE A 18 -0.45 -6.06 -12.36
CA ILE A 18 -0.33 -6.60 -10.99
C ILE A 18 -1.65 -6.41 -10.23
N ALA A 19 -2.25 -5.22 -10.31
CA ALA A 19 -3.51 -4.91 -9.64
C ALA A 19 -4.65 -5.84 -10.08
N ASP A 20 -4.71 -6.14 -11.38
CA ASP A 20 -5.71 -7.05 -11.94
C ASP A 20 -5.47 -8.49 -11.47
N ARG A 21 -4.20 -8.94 -11.32
CA ARG A 21 -3.85 -10.28 -10.81
C ARG A 21 -4.19 -10.50 -9.35
N VAL A 22 -4.12 -9.44 -8.54
CA VAL A 22 -4.46 -9.51 -7.09
C VAL A 22 -5.88 -9.06 -6.81
N HIS A 23 -6.70 -8.86 -7.85
CA HIS A 23 -8.10 -8.45 -7.77
C HIS A 23 -8.32 -7.20 -6.90
N VAL A 24 -7.53 -6.14 -7.11
CA VAL A 24 -7.76 -4.87 -6.41
C VAL A 24 -9.13 -4.30 -6.78
N CYS A 25 -10.04 -4.23 -5.81
CA CYS A 25 -11.39 -3.71 -6.02
C CYS A 25 -11.44 -2.17 -6.07
N LEU A 26 -10.71 -1.50 -5.18
CA LEU A 26 -10.82 -0.05 -4.99
C LEU A 26 -9.45 0.57 -4.67
N TRP A 27 -9.23 1.80 -5.18
CA TRP A 27 -8.09 2.63 -4.85
C TRP A 27 -8.57 3.85 -4.06
N ASN A 28 -8.11 4.00 -2.83
CA ASN A 28 -8.46 5.12 -1.97
C ASN A 28 -7.27 6.04 -1.77
N HIS A 29 -7.51 7.35 -1.87
CA HIS A 29 -6.51 8.34 -1.54
C HIS A 29 -6.49 8.56 -0.02
N HIS A 30 -5.34 8.29 0.61
CA HIS A 30 -5.12 8.54 2.03
C HIS A 30 -4.14 9.71 2.21
N LEU A 31 -4.41 10.58 3.19
CA LEU A 31 -3.46 11.61 3.58
C LEU A 31 -2.17 10.95 4.08
N ARG A 32 -1.01 11.57 3.76
CA ARG A 32 0.32 11.07 4.14
C ARG A 32 0.45 10.78 5.64
N ALA A 33 -0.25 11.56 6.48
CA ALA A 33 -0.28 11.38 7.93
C ALA A 33 -0.85 10.00 8.37
N PHE A 34 -1.57 9.30 7.50
CA PHE A 34 -2.21 8.00 7.73
C PHE A 34 -1.62 6.86 6.89
N ASN A 35 -0.47 7.10 6.25
CA ASN A 35 0.26 6.08 5.49
C ASN A 35 1.74 6.11 5.89
N LYS A 36 1.98 6.09 7.20
CA LYS A 36 3.31 6.33 7.77
C LYS A 36 4.24 5.15 7.52
N ALA A 37 3.71 3.93 7.45
CA ALA A 37 4.50 2.73 7.15
C ALA A 37 5.07 2.79 5.72
N ALA A 38 4.24 3.10 4.72
CA ALA A 38 4.71 3.23 3.34
C ALA A 38 5.68 4.40 3.17
N ASP A 39 5.44 5.50 3.89
CA ASP A 39 6.37 6.64 3.87
C ASP A 39 7.75 6.28 4.43
N MET A 40 7.78 5.60 5.58
CA MET A 40 9.03 5.13 6.15
C MET A 40 9.74 4.14 5.22
N LEU A 41 9.02 3.21 4.59
CA LEU A 41 9.58 2.28 3.60
C LEU A 41 10.22 3.01 2.41
N ALA A 42 9.57 4.05 1.90
CA ALA A 42 10.12 4.86 0.83
C ALA A 42 11.42 5.56 1.29
N ASN A 43 11.43 6.15 2.48
CA ASN A 43 12.63 6.77 3.05
C ASN A 43 13.78 5.75 3.24
N ILE A 44 13.48 4.55 3.72
CA ILE A 44 14.47 3.47 3.85
C ILE A 44 15.11 3.13 2.51
N ALA A 45 14.29 2.95 1.46
CA ALA A 45 14.77 2.63 0.14
C ALA A 45 15.59 3.78 -0.48
N MET A 46 15.19 5.03 -0.25
CA MET A 46 15.93 6.22 -0.70
C MET A 46 17.30 6.35 -0.02
N ASP A 47 17.36 6.14 1.30
CA ASP A 47 18.61 6.22 2.08
C ASP A 47 19.58 5.10 1.68
N ASP A 48 19.08 3.87 1.56
CA ASP A 48 19.90 2.71 1.24
C ASP A 48 20.22 2.61 -0.26
N ARG A 49 19.50 3.39 -1.09
CA ARG A 49 19.51 3.36 -2.57
C ARG A 49 19.36 1.94 -3.12
N LYS A 50 18.57 1.11 -2.43
CA LYS A 50 18.40 -0.32 -2.73
C LYS A 50 16.92 -0.70 -2.61
N SER A 51 16.43 -1.42 -3.62
CA SER A 51 15.15 -2.12 -3.54
C SER A 51 15.34 -3.43 -2.80
N ARG A 52 14.59 -3.63 -1.71
CA ARG A 52 14.65 -4.83 -0.87
C ARG A 52 13.26 -5.32 -0.54
N GLN A 53 13.07 -6.62 -0.63
CA GLN A 53 11.91 -7.31 -0.08
C GLN A 53 12.37 -8.06 1.17
N VAL A 54 11.61 -7.95 2.25
CA VAL A 54 11.90 -8.61 3.53
C VAL A 54 10.71 -9.49 3.87
N PHE A 55 10.98 -10.75 4.19
CA PHE A 55 10.00 -11.75 4.59
C PHE A 55 10.06 -11.98 6.11
N CYS A 56 8.96 -12.47 6.71
CA CYS A 56 8.95 -12.83 8.14
C CYS A 56 10.02 -13.89 8.50
N SER A 57 10.38 -14.74 7.54
CA SER A 57 11.47 -15.71 7.67
C SER A 57 12.85 -15.09 7.82
N ASP A 58 13.02 -13.81 7.43
CA ASP A 58 14.32 -13.14 7.42
C ASP A 58 14.76 -12.68 8.83
N GLN A 59 13.92 -12.93 9.85
CA GLN A 59 14.09 -12.75 11.30
C GLN A 59 14.54 -11.36 11.83
N PRO A 60 14.16 -11.01 13.08
CA PRO A 60 14.19 -9.64 13.59
C PRO A 60 15.56 -9.14 14.04
N THR A 61 16.53 -10.03 14.25
CA THR A 61 17.87 -9.67 14.75
C THR A 61 18.68 -8.82 13.77
N ARG A 62 18.27 -8.75 12.50
CA ARG A 62 19.04 -8.04 11.47
C ARG A 62 18.66 -6.60 11.21
N ALA A 63 17.52 -6.10 11.68
CA ALA A 63 17.18 -4.73 11.32
C ALA A 63 16.15 -4.04 12.26
N PRO A 64 16.64 -3.38 13.33
CA PRO A 64 15.84 -2.50 14.20
C PRO A 64 14.98 -1.49 13.42
N ARG A 65 15.45 -1.09 12.22
CA ARG A 65 14.77 -0.18 11.30
C ARG A 65 13.40 -0.68 10.81
N TRP A 66 13.15 -1.99 10.79
CA TRP A 66 11.87 -2.57 10.33
C TRP A 66 10.88 -2.80 11.45
N ALA A 67 11.33 -2.91 12.70
CA ALA A 67 10.44 -3.02 13.85
C ALA A 67 9.50 -1.81 13.93
N GLU A 68 10.04 -0.62 13.65
CA GLU A 68 9.26 0.62 13.61
C GLU A 68 8.27 0.66 12.43
N VAL A 69 8.66 0.14 11.26
CA VAL A 69 7.75 0.00 10.11
C VAL A 69 6.58 -0.91 10.47
N THR A 70 6.83 -2.07 11.09
CA THR A 70 5.78 -3.01 11.50
C THR A 70 4.82 -2.38 12.51
N ARG A 71 5.34 -1.58 13.45
CA ARG A 71 4.52 -0.84 14.41
C ARG A 71 3.62 0.20 13.73
N LEU A 72 4.16 0.95 12.76
CA LEU A 72 3.38 1.92 11.97
C LEU A 72 2.32 1.23 11.11
N LEU A 73 2.66 0.07 10.53
CA LEU A 73 1.75 -0.70 9.67
C LEU A 73 0.49 -1.12 10.42
N ASP A 74 0.62 -1.60 11.66
CA ASP A 74 -0.52 -1.96 12.49
C ASP A 74 -1.43 -0.74 12.77
N GLY A 75 -0.85 0.45 12.98
CA GLY A 75 -1.61 1.69 13.11
C GLY A 75 -2.36 2.08 11.83
N ASP A 76 -1.69 2.04 10.68
CA ASP A 76 -2.28 2.34 9.38
C ASP A 76 -3.44 1.36 9.05
N LEU A 77 -3.26 0.06 9.35
CA LEU A 77 -4.29 -0.97 9.15
C LEU A 77 -5.49 -0.82 10.09
N ARG A 78 -5.28 -0.48 11.37
CA ARG A 78 -6.39 -0.22 12.30
C ARG A 78 -7.24 0.95 11.83
N GLN A 79 -6.60 2.06 11.45
CA GLN A 79 -7.33 3.23 10.93
C GLN A 79 -8.14 2.89 9.69
N TRP A 80 -7.55 2.13 8.75
CA TRP A 80 -8.26 1.64 7.59
C TRP A 80 -9.45 0.76 8.00
N ARG A 81 -9.23 -0.21 8.89
CA ARG A 81 -10.29 -1.10 9.36
C ARG A 81 -11.42 -0.32 10.01
N ASP A 82 -11.11 0.67 10.85
CA ASP A 82 -12.12 1.45 11.55
C ASP A 82 -12.95 2.31 10.56
N ALA A 83 -12.33 2.80 9.49
CA ALA A 83 -13.00 3.57 8.44
C ALA A 83 -13.95 2.72 7.57
N TYR A 84 -13.67 1.43 7.38
CA TYR A 84 -14.44 0.55 6.48
C TYR A 84 -15.28 -0.54 7.17
N PHE A 85 -15.02 -0.87 8.45
CA PHE A 85 -15.76 -1.91 9.18
C PHE A 85 -16.66 -1.40 10.31
N THR A 86 -16.45 -0.20 10.85
CA THR A 86 -17.25 0.32 11.99
C THR A 86 -18.36 1.30 11.61
N GLY A 87 -18.39 1.80 10.38
CA GLY A 87 -19.55 2.47 9.80
C GLY A 87 -20.15 1.55 8.76
N GLY A 88 -21.31 0.95 9.06
CA GLY A 88 -21.97 -0.02 8.18
C GLY A 88 -22.02 0.48 6.74
N ALA A 89 -21.23 -0.15 5.88
CA ALA A 89 -21.35 0.01 4.45
C ALA A 89 -22.34 -1.06 3.99
N GLU A 90 -23.57 -0.61 3.74
CA GLU A 90 -24.42 -1.23 2.74
C GLU A 90 -23.55 -1.59 1.53
N GLU A 91 -23.57 -2.87 1.16
CA GLU A 91 -23.08 -3.36 -0.12
C GLU A 91 -23.57 -2.40 -1.21
N PRO A 92 -22.69 -1.84 -2.07
CA PRO A 92 -23.17 -1.15 -3.24
C PRO A 92 -23.85 -2.20 -4.11
N ASP A 93 -25.16 -2.04 -4.30
CA ASP A 93 -26.00 -2.90 -5.13
C ASP A 93 -25.26 -3.27 -6.42
N ALA A 94 -24.93 -4.55 -6.52
CA ALA A 94 -24.33 -5.16 -7.69
C ALA A 94 -25.42 -5.38 -8.73
N ASP A 95 -26.14 -4.34 -9.15
CA ASP A 95 -27.09 -4.39 -10.27
C ASP A 95 -27.39 -2.97 -10.81
N ALA A 96 -26.77 -2.65 -11.95
CA ALA A 96 -27.34 -1.75 -12.93
C ALA A 96 -26.73 -2.09 -14.30
N GLU A 97 -27.62 -2.51 -15.20
CA GLU A 97 -27.42 -3.03 -16.57
C GLU A 97 -26.43 -2.28 -17.47
#